data_AF-Q01803-F1
#
_entry.id   AF-Q01803-F1
#
_cell.length_a   1.000
_cell.length_b   1.000
_cell.length_c   1.000
_cell.angle_alpha   90.00
_cell.angle_beta   90.00
_cell.angle_gamma   90.00
#
_symmetry.space_group_name_H-M   'P 1'
#
loop_
_entity.id
_entity.type
_entity.pdbx_description
1 polymer ?
#
loop_
_entity_poly.entity_id
_entity_poly.type
_entity_poly.pdbx_seq_one_letter_code
_entity_poly.pdbx_strand_id
1 'polypeptide(L)'
;MARPVKRQAQGVQGAQDEIDEKHLLAFIAKDKYGEDAECKKRLKEYCDDLKKVDAEFKVNDKVKELCGGGDDTKRDEKCKTLKGEVKKELEDFENKLDASVDDIQDEYCEKYEEKCILLEEADPNSLKEKCVKLREKCYKLKREKVAVELLLRALGKDAKKNECQVKIKNVCSVLSRESDELMFFCLDPTGTCKTLEKRLKDLCEPLKTKLAKDLEKDCHERLEKCHFYGEACDDSKCNDDKEQCKGKNITYKAPGS
;
A
#
# COMPACT_ATOMS: atom_id res chain seq x y z
N MET A 1 2.63 -19.71 8.00
CA MET A 1 1.78 -18.83 8.83
C MET A 1 2.13 -17.40 8.47
N ALA A 2 1.25 -16.71 7.73
CA ALA A 2 1.48 -15.35 7.27
C ALA A 2 1.34 -14.38 8.45
N ARG A 3 2.44 -13.77 8.89
CA ARG A 3 2.41 -12.64 9.84
C ARG A 3 2.06 -11.37 9.08
N PRO A 4 1.06 -10.58 9.49
CA PRO A 4 0.80 -9.29 8.88
C PRO A 4 1.92 -8.32 9.26
N VAL A 5 2.71 -7.89 8.27
CA VAL A 5 3.75 -6.88 8.46
C VAL A 5 3.07 -5.51 8.45
N LYS A 6 2.87 -4.91 9.63
CA LYS A 6 2.56 -3.48 9.75
C LYS A 6 3.78 -2.68 9.32
N ARG A 7 3.80 -2.24 8.05
CA ARG A 7 4.66 -1.15 7.57
C ARG A 7 4.04 0.15 8.05
N GLN A 8 4.72 0.85 8.95
CA GLN A 8 4.42 2.26 9.22
C GLN A 8 5.20 3.06 8.18
N ALA A 9 4.51 3.69 7.24
CA ALA A 9 5.08 4.73 6.42
C ALA A 9 5.28 5.97 7.31
N GLN A 10 6.53 6.37 7.53
CA GLN A 10 6.85 7.67 8.11
C GLN A 10 6.70 8.74 7.04
N GLY A 11 5.70 9.60 7.23
CA GLY A 11 5.81 11.05 6.98
C GLY A 11 5.92 11.52 5.54
N VAL A 12 4.79 11.57 4.83
CA VAL A 12 4.52 12.67 3.89
C VAL A 12 3.49 13.58 4.54
N GLN A 13 3.89 14.82 4.82
CA GLN A 13 3.01 15.89 5.28
C GLN A 13 2.00 16.24 4.17
N GLY A 14 0.89 15.54 4.17
CA GLY A 14 -0.37 15.97 3.54
C GLY A 14 -1.45 15.68 4.56
N ALA A 15 -2.36 16.62 4.79
CA ALA A 15 -3.50 16.44 5.68
C ALA A 15 -4.06 15.01 5.57
N GLN A 16 -4.23 14.30 6.69
CA GLN A 16 -4.95 13.04 6.68
C GLN A 16 -6.29 13.31 5.98
N ASP A 17 -6.47 12.81 4.76
CA ASP A 17 -7.80 12.72 4.15
C ASP A 17 -8.48 11.58 4.92
N GLU A 18 -8.94 11.90 6.13
CA GLU A 18 -9.53 10.95 7.04
C GLU A 18 -10.88 10.49 6.46
N ILE A 19 -11.11 9.17 6.43
CA ILE A 19 -12.44 8.62 6.11
C ILE A 19 -13.44 9.18 7.11
N ASP A 20 -14.51 9.78 6.64
CA ASP A 20 -15.56 10.39 7.46
C ASP A 20 -16.96 9.96 6.97
N GLU A 21 -18.00 10.58 7.52
CA GLU A 21 -19.39 10.22 7.22
C GLU A 21 -19.75 10.36 5.73
N LYS A 22 -19.20 11.35 4.99
CA LYS A 22 -19.51 11.50 3.56
C LYS A 22 -18.97 10.32 2.75
N HIS A 23 -17.78 9.80 3.07
CA HIS A 23 -17.25 8.62 2.38
C HIS A 23 -18.10 7.38 2.65
N LEU A 24 -18.55 7.21 3.91
CA LEU A 24 -19.44 6.10 4.28
C LEU A 24 -20.81 6.24 3.60
N LEU A 25 -21.37 7.44 3.54
CA LEU A 25 -22.63 7.69 2.85
C LEU A 25 -22.51 7.37 1.35
N ALA A 26 -21.43 7.81 0.71
CA ALA A 26 -21.15 7.49 -0.69
C ALA A 26 -21.08 5.97 -0.92
N PHE A 27 -20.39 5.25 -0.03
CA PHE A 27 -20.27 3.79 -0.10
C PHE A 27 -21.62 3.07 0.03
N ILE A 28 -22.46 3.51 0.98
CA ILE A 28 -23.75 2.88 1.29
C ILE A 28 -24.81 3.25 0.25
N ALA A 29 -24.98 4.53 -0.02
CA ALA A 29 -26.01 5.02 -0.93
C ALA A 29 -25.62 4.81 -2.39
N LYS A 30 -24.32 4.68 -2.70
CA LYS A 30 -23.78 4.59 -4.06
C LYS A 30 -24.31 5.72 -4.93
N ASP A 31 -24.54 5.47 -6.22
CA ASP A 31 -25.16 6.37 -7.19
C ASP A 31 -26.47 7.03 -6.73
N LYS A 32 -27.13 6.49 -5.69
CA LYS A 32 -28.37 7.02 -5.12
C LYS A 32 -28.18 8.06 -4.01
N TYR A 33 -26.95 8.43 -3.66
CA TYR A 33 -26.69 9.49 -2.68
C TYR A 33 -27.36 10.83 -3.05
N GLY A 34 -27.57 11.07 -4.35
CA GLY A 34 -28.21 12.28 -4.87
C GLY A 34 -29.74 12.28 -4.76
N GLU A 35 -30.37 11.13 -4.54
CA GLU A 35 -31.82 10.94 -4.51
C GLU A 35 -32.30 10.79 -3.06
N ASP A 36 -32.91 11.83 -2.46
CA ASP A 36 -33.22 11.89 -1.01
C ASP A 36 -33.96 10.65 -0.50
N ALA A 37 -34.98 10.18 -1.22
CA ALA A 37 -35.76 9.00 -0.83
C ALA A 37 -34.97 7.69 -0.91
N GLU A 38 -34.21 7.48 -1.99
CA GLU A 38 -33.41 6.27 -2.19
C GLU A 38 -32.18 6.23 -1.27
N CYS A 39 -31.53 7.39 -1.05
CA CYS A 39 -30.44 7.53 -0.09
C CYS A 39 -30.90 7.10 1.31
N LYS A 40 -32.04 7.62 1.78
CA LYS A 40 -32.61 7.28 3.09
C LYS A 40 -32.95 5.80 3.20
N LYS A 41 -33.54 5.24 2.15
CA LYS A 41 -33.88 3.81 2.09
C LYS A 41 -32.63 2.94 2.22
N ARG A 42 -31.60 3.18 1.41
CA ARG A 42 -30.33 2.42 1.46
C ARG A 42 -29.62 2.56 2.79
N LEU A 43 -29.56 3.79 3.33
CA LEU A 43 -28.95 4.04 4.61
C LEU A 43 -29.69 3.34 5.75
N LYS A 44 -31.04 3.33 5.71
CA LYS A 44 -31.86 2.58 6.67
C LYS A 44 -31.60 1.09 6.60
N GLU A 45 -31.66 0.49 5.40
CA GLU A 45 -31.41 -0.94 5.18
C GLU A 45 -30.04 -1.34 5.74
N TYR A 46 -28.99 -0.57 5.43
CA TYR A 46 -27.65 -0.80 5.95
C TYR A 46 -27.57 -0.77 7.48
N CYS A 47 -28.14 0.28 8.11
CA CYS A 47 -28.12 0.42 9.55
C CYS A 47 -28.94 -0.67 10.27
N ASP A 48 -30.07 -1.08 9.70
CA ASP A 48 -30.91 -2.14 10.25
C ASP A 48 -30.25 -3.52 10.13
N ASP A 49 -29.56 -3.80 9.03
CA ASP A 49 -28.80 -5.04 8.86
C ASP A 49 -27.62 -5.12 9.84
N LEU A 50 -26.91 -4.01 10.08
CA LEU A 50 -25.87 -3.97 11.11
C LEU A 50 -26.42 -4.25 12.51
N LYS A 51 -27.59 -3.71 12.86
CA LYS A 51 -28.25 -3.99 14.15
C LYS A 51 -28.67 -5.46 14.30
N LYS A 52 -29.01 -6.14 13.21
CA LYS A 52 -29.34 -7.58 13.25
C LYS A 52 -28.09 -8.42 13.50
N VAL A 53 -26.93 -7.99 12.98
CA VAL A 53 -25.65 -8.69 13.16
C VAL A 53 -25.11 -8.48 14.57
N ASP A 54 -25.18 -7.25 15.07
CA ASP A 54 -24.78 -6.91 16.43
C ASP A 54 -25.84 -6.03 17.10
N ALA A 55 -26.61 -6.66 17.98
CA ALA A 55 -27.67 -6.00 18.75
C ALA A 55 -27.13 -4.92 19.71
N GLU A 56 -25.86 -5.04 20.15
CA GLU A 56 -25.19 -4.00 20.95
C GLU A 56 -24.63 -2.87 20.07
N PHE A 57 -24.69 -3.04 18.74
CA PHE A 57 -24.27 -2.07 17.72
C PHE A 57 -22.87 -1.51 17.99
N LYS A 58 -21.91 -2.41 18.29
CA LYS A 58 -20.49 -2.08 18.54
C LYS A 58 -19.75 -1.82 17.23
N VAL A 59 -20.25 -0.84 16.47
CA VAL A 59 -19.63 -0.35 15.24
C VAL A 59 -18.73 0.84 15.53
N ASN A 60 -17.93 1.25 14.54
CA ASN A 60 -17.15 2.48 14.61
C ASN A 60 -18.05 3.71 14.84
N ASP A 61 -17.56 4.68 15.61
CA ASP A 61 -18.32 5.89 15.97
C ASP A 61 -18.88 6.63 14.75
N LYS A 62 -18.15 6.70 13.63
CA LYS A 62 -18.63 7.35 12.39
C LYS A 62 -19.81 6.63 11.77
N VAL A 63 -19.83 5.29 11.83
CA VAL A 63 -20.98 4.50 11.38
C VAL A 63 -22.17 4.72 12.32
N LYS A 64 -21.91 4.82 13.63
CA LYS A 64 -22.93 5.08 14.64
C LYS A 64 -23.57 6.46 14.47
N GLU A 65 -22.77 7.48 14.24
CA GLU A 65 -23.22 8.85 13.95
C GLU A 65 -23.98 8.93 12.62
N LEU A 66 -23.49 8.26 11.57
CA LEU A 66 -24.18 8.16 10.28
C LEU A 66 -25.56 7.46 10.41
N CYS A 67 -25.65 6.42 11.24
CA CYS A 67 -26.90 5.74 11.57
C CYS A 67 -27.76 6.49 12.60
N GLY A 68 -27.48 7.77 12.85
CA GLY A 68 -28.27 8.65 13.71
C GLY A 68 -28.24 8.31 15.20
N GLY A 69 -27.32 7.45 15.65
CA GLY A 69 -27.28 7.00 17.04
C GLY A 69 -28.56 6.28 17.51
N GLY A 70 -29.34 5.72 16.58
CA GLY A 70 -30.64 5.10 16.84
C GLY A 70 -31.86 5.99 16.55
N ASP A 71 -31.66 7.25 16.15
CA ASP A 71 -32.71 8.18 15.72
C ASP A 71 -32.84 8.20 14.19
N ASP A 72 -33.96 7.67 13.69
CA ASP A 72 -34.29 7.61 12.26
C ASP A 72 -34.35 9.00 11.61
N THR A 73 -34.78 10.03 12.33
CA THR A 73 -34.88 11.40 11.79
C THR A 73 -33.49 11.96 11.55
N LYS A 74 -32.57 11.78 12.51
CA LYS A 74 -31.17 12.21 12.38
C LYS A 74 -30.44 11.44 11.30
N ARG A 75 -30.68 10.13 11.17
CA ARG A 75 -30.14 9.33 10.07
C ARG A 75 -30.60 9.90 8.72
N ASP A 76 -31.90 10.16 8.58
CA ASP A 76 -32.47 10.63 7.32
C ASP A 76 -32.01 12.04 6.94
N GLU A 77 -31.66 12.88 7.92
CA GLU A 77 -31.05 14.19 7.69
C GLU A 77 -29.65 14.09 7.05
N LYS A 78 -28.88 13.01 7.32
CA LYS A 78 -27.53 12.82 6.76
C LYS A 78 -27.53 12.85 5.23
N CYS A 79 -28.55 12.27 4.60
CA CYS A 79 -28.71 12.29 3.14
C CYS A 79 -28.82 13.71 2.57
N LYS A 80 -29.37 14.67 3.33
CA LYS A 80 -29.47 16.06 2.89
C LYS A 80 -28.21 16.85 3.19
N THR A 81 -27.67 16.69 4.40
CA THR A 81 -26.50 17.47 4.86
C THR A 81 -25.24 17.07 4.12
N LEU A 82 -25.01 15.77 3.91
CA LEU A 82 -23.77 15.27 3.33
C LEU A 82 -23.80 15.19 1.79
N LYS A 83 -24.96 15.31 1.13
CA LYS A 83 -25.06 15.20 -0.34
C LYS A 83 -24.10 16.14 -1.09
N GLY A 84 -24.02 17.39 -0.64
CA GLY A 84 -23.10 18.37 -1.23
C GLY A 84 -21.63 18.00 -1.00
N GLU A 85 -21.33 17.45 0.17
CA GLU A 85 -19.99 17.04 0.55
C GLU A 85 -19.54 15.78 -0.20
N VAL A 86 -20.42 14.80 -0.39
CA VAL A 86 -20.17 13.61 -1.22
C VAL A 86 -19.85 14.05 -2.65
N LYS A 87 -20.68 14.92 -3.23
CA LYS A 87 -20.45 15.41 -4.59
C LYS A 87 -19.09 16.10 -4.72
N LYS A 88 -18.75 16.96 -3.76
CA LYS A 88 -17.46 17.66 -3.76
C LYS A 88 -16.28 16.69 -3.62
N GLU A 89 -16.39 15.70 -2.74
CA GLU A 89 -15.33 14.69 -2.56
C GLU A 89 -15.13 13.85 -3.81
N LEU A 90 -16.20 13.49 -4.52
CA LEU A 90 -16.11 12.79 -5.80
C LEU A 90 -15.35 13.62 -6.84
N GLU A 91 -15.73 14.89 -7.02
CA GLU A 91 -15.05 15.81 -7.94
C GLU A 91 -13.58 16.03 -7.56
N ASP A 92 -13.29 16.26 -6.28
CA ASP A 92 -11.93 16.46 -5.77
C ASP A 92 -11.05 15.21 -5.96
N PHE A 93 -11.60 14.02 -5.69
CA PHE A 93 -10.86 12.77 -5.86
C PHE A 93 -10.66 12.40 -7.33
N GLU A 94 -11.66 12.63 -8.17
CA GLU A 94 -11.56 12.44 -9.62
C GLU A 94 -10.45 13.31 -10.22
N ASN A 95 -10.39 14.59 -9.85
CA ASN A 95 -9.33 15.50 -10.26
C ASN A 95 -7.94 15.04 -9.79
N LYS A 96 -7.83 14.52 -8.56
CA LYS A 96 -6.58 13.94 -8.03
C LYS A 96 -6.13 12.72 -8.85
N LEU A 97 -7.07 11.85 -9.24
CA LEU A 97 -6.77 10.71 -10.10
C LEU A 97 -6.30 11.19 -11.47
N ASP A 98 -7.00 12.12 -12.12
CA ASP A 98 -6.60 12.62 -13.44
C ASP A 98 -5.21 13.27 -13.44
N ALA A 99 -4.86 13.99 -12.37
CA ALA A 99 -3.54 14.57 -12.22
C ALA A 99 -2.43 13.53 -11.94
N SER A 100 -2.79 12.37 -11.37
CA SER A 100 -1.80 11.40 -10.86
C SER A 100 -1.72 10.12 -11.68
N VAL A 101 -2.68 9.80 -12.54
CA VAL A 101 -2.80 8.50 -13.22
C VAL A 101 -1.52 8.10 -13.94
N ASP A 102 -0.76 9.04 -14.51
CA ASP A 102 0.45 8.74 -15.27
C ASP A 102 1.73 8.56 -14.42
N ASP A 103 1.76 9.06 -13.18
CA ASP A 103 2.92 8.98 -12.28
C ASP A 103 2.52 8.56 -10.86
N ILE A 104 1.69 7.51 -10.76
CA ILE A 104 1.27 6.95 -9.47
C ILE A 104 2.49 6.35 -8.78
N GLN A 105 2.88 6.94 -7.65
CA GLN A 105 3.88 6.35 -6.77
C GLN A 105 3.24 5.31 -5.84
N ASP A 106 4.01 4.30 -5.45
CA ASP A 106 3.60 3.21 -4.54
C ASP A 106 2.99 3.76 -3.23
N GLU A 107 3.48 4.91 -2.76
CA GLU A 107 2.99 5.59 -1.54
C GLU A 107 1.55 6.08 -1.64
N TYR A 108 1.07 6.40 -2.85
CA TYR A 108 -0.31 6.85 -3.07
C TYR A 108 -1.28 5.71 -3.34
N CYS A 109 -0.78 4.51 -3.69
CA CYS A 109 -1.61 3.37 -4.03
C CYS A 109 -2.56 2.99 -2.89
N GLU A 110 -2.04 2.80 -1.67
CA GLU A 110 -2.87 2.40 -0.53
C GLU A 110 -3.97 3.44 -0.25
N LYS A 111 -3.61 4.73 -0.23
CA LYS A 111 -4.54 5.83 0.04
C LYS A 111 -5.63 5.95 -1.04
N TYR A 112 -5.26 5.87 -2.32
CA TYR A 112 -6.22 6.02 -3.41
C TYR A 112 -7.05 4.75 -3.62
N GLU A 113 -6.49 3.55 -3.41
CA GLU A 113 -7.23 2.29 -3.41
C GLU A 113 -8.33 2.31 -2.33
N GLU A 114 -8.02 2.78 -1.12
CA GLU A 114 -8.98 2.93 -0.03
C GLU A 114 -10.12 3.89 -0.38
N LYS A 115 -9.79 5.07 -0.93
CA LYS A 115 -10.81 6.01 -1.41
C LYS A 115 -11.66 5.45 -2.55
N CYS A 116 -11.05 4.73 -3.48
CA CYS A 116 -11.76 4.06 -4.57
C CYS A 116 -12.81 3.08 -4.04
N ILE A 117 -12.48 2.26 -3.04
CA ILE A 117 -13.43 1.32 -2.44
C ILE A 117 -14.67 2.05 -1.91
N LEU A 118 -14.51 3.24 -1.33
CA LEU A 118 -15.59 3.99 -0.71
C LEU A 118 -16.41 4.81 -1.72
N LEU A 119 -15.79 5.28 -2.81
CA LEU A 119 -16.37 6.28 -3.69
C LEU A 119 -16.76 5.76 -5.07
N GLU A 120 -16.17 4.65 -5.56
CA GLU A 120 -16.32 4.22 -6.96
C GLU A 120 -17.76 3.88 -7.37
N GLU A 121 -18.58 3.42 -6.42
CA GLU A 121 -19.98 3.10 -6.68
C GLU A 121 -20.89 4.34 -6.64
N ALA A 122 -20.42 5.47 -6.07
CA ALA A 122 -21.15 6.73 -6.05
C ALA A 122 -21.07 7.50 -7.38
N ASP A 123 -20.04 7.23 -8.17
CA ASP A 123 -19.95 7.65 -9.57
C ASP A 123 -19.50 6.47 -10.47
N PRO A 124 -20.45 5.60 -10.87
CA PRO A 124 -20.14 4.38 -11.61
C PRO A 124 -19.69 4.62 -13.04
N ASN A 125 -19.89 5.83 -13.59
CA ASN A 125 -19.61 6.14 -14.99
C ASN A 125 -18.20 6.69 -15.21
N SER A 126 -17.69 7.52 -14.30
CA SER A 126 -16.33 8.07 -14.43
C SER A 126 -15.38 7.48 -13.40
N LEU A 127 -15.68 7.69 -12.11
CA LEU A 127 -14.76 7.33 -11.04
C LEU A 127 -14.46 5.82 -10.99
N LYS A 128 -15.45 4.96 -11.24
CA LYS A 128 -15.26 3.50 -11.26
C LYS A 128 -14.21 3.03 -12.26
N GLU A 129 -14.22 3.55 -13.48
CA GLU A 129 -13.23 3.19 -14.49
C GLU A 129 -11.82 3.64 -14.08
N LYS A 130 -11.71 4.86 -13.54
CA LYS A 130 -10.45 5.43 -13.03
C LYS A 130 -9.90 4.59 -11.87
N CYS A 131 -10.76 4.14 -10.97
CA CYS A 131 -10.41 3.27 -9.86
C CYS A 131 -9.93 1.89 -10.28
N VAL A 132 -10.51 1.30 -11.34
CA VAL A 132 -10.00 0.04 -11.92
C VAL A 132 -8.59 0.25 -12.49
N LYS A 133 -8.38 1.30 -13.29
CA LYS A 133 -7.06 1.63 -13.86
C LYS A 133 -6.00 1.89 -12.78
N LEU A 134 -6.37 2.60 -11.71
CA LEU A 134 -5.52 2.82 -10.55
C LEU A 134 -5.08 1.48 -9.93
N ARG A 135 -6.05 0.59 -9.63
CA ARG A 135 -5.77 -0.72 -9.03
C ARG A 135 -4.83 -1.56 -9.90
N GLU A 136 -5.06 -1.59 -11.21
CA GLU A 136 -4.18 -2.30 -12.15
C GLU A 136 -2.75 -1.75 -12.13
N LYS A 137 -2.59 -0.42 -12.18
CA LYS A 137 -1.28 0.24 -12.09
C LYS A 137 -0.60 -0.05 -10.75
N CYS A 138 -1.32 0.06 -9.64
CA CYS A 138 -0.81 -0.24 -8.30
C CYS A 138 -0.40 -1.71 -8.14
N TYR A 139 -1.18 -2.65 -8.65
CA TYR A 139 -0.80 -4.06 -8.67
C TYR A 139 0.44 -4.33 -9.52
N LYS A 140 0.56 -3.66 -10.67
CA LYS A 140 1.76 -3.76 -11.51
C LYS A 140 3.00 -3.26 -10.75
N LEU A 141 2.93 -2.07 -10.15
CA LEU A 141 4.04 -1.49 -9.36
C LEU A 141 4.46 -2.41 -8.21
N LYS A 142 3.49 -2.95 -7.45
CA LYS A 142 3.75 -3.90 -6.36
C LYS A 142 4.47 -5.15 -6.88
N ARG A 143 4.04 -5.71 -8.01
CA ARG A 143 4.68 -6.90 -8.62
C ARG A 143 6.07 -6.62 -9.18
N GLU A 144 6.26 -5.48 -9.84
CA GLU A 144 7.57 -5.04 -10.33
C GLU A 144 8.56 -4.87 -9.17
N LYS A 145 8.13 -4.27 -8.05
CA LYS A 145 8.95 -4.13 -6.84
C LYS A 145 9.38 -5.47 -6.28
N VAL A 146 8.46 -6.44 -6.22
CA VAL A 146 8.79 -7.82 -5.79
C VAL A 146 9.79 -8.47 -6.74
N ALA A 147 9.59 -8.34 -8.06
CA ALA A 147 10.52 -8.87 -9.05
C ALA A 147 11.92 -8.27 -8.92
N VAL A 148 12.03 -6.95 -8.75
CA VAL A 148 13.31 -6.26 -8.48
C VAL A 148 13.97 -6.77 -7.20
N GLU A 149 13.21 -6.93 -6.11
CA GLU A 149 13.74 -7.46 -4.85
C GLU A 149 14.22 -8.91 -4.97
N LEU A 150 13.51 -9.76 -5.72
CA LEU A 150 13.92 -11.14 -5.99
C LEU A 150 15.20 -11.20 -6.81
N LEU A 151 15.30 -10.41 -7.89
CA LEU A 151 16.51 -10.31 -8.70
C LEU A 151 17.71 -9.81 -7.89
N LEU A 152 17.50 -8.81 -7.02
CA LEU A 152 18.55 -8.32 -6.11
C LEU A 152 19.01 -9.41 -5.13
N ARG A 153 18.09 -10.19 -4.55
CA ARG A 153 18.45 -11.28 -3.63
C ARG A 153 19.19 -12.41 -4.35
N ALA A 154 18.82 -12.70 -5.60
CA ALA A 154 19.46 -13.73 -6.41
C ALA A 154 20.86 -13.33 -6.89
N LEU A 155 21.06 -12.05 -7.22
CA LEU A 155 22.36 -11.51 -7.65
C LEU A 155 23.26 -11.11 -6.48
N GLY A 156 22.70 -10.64 -5.36
CA GLY A 156 23.46 -10.12 -4.23
C GLY A 156 24.44 -9.02 -4.64
N LYS A 157 25.72 -9.20 -4.28
CA LYS A 157 26.81 -8.27 -4.67
C LYS A 157 27.02 -8.14 -6.17
N ASP A 158 26.59 -9.14 -6.92
CA ASP A 158 26.74 -9.19 -8.37
C ASP A 158 25.81 -8.24 -9.11
N ALA A 159 24.84 -7.64 -8.40
CA ALA A 159 24.01 -6.57 -8.95
C ALA A 159 24.83 -5.30 -9.29
N LYS A 160 26.10 -5.21 -8.88
CA LYS A 160 27.01 -4.14 -9.33
C LYS A 160 27.30 -4.26 -10.84
N LYS A 161 27.32 -3.11 -11.51
CA LYS A 161 27.22 -2.89 -12.98
C LYS A 161 28.03 -3.85 -13.88
N ASN A 162 29.23 -4.26 -13.47
CA ASN A 162 30.14 -5.05 -14.33
C ASN A 162 29.83 -6.55 -14.32
N GLU A 163 29.34 -7.11 -13.20
CA GLU A 163 29.03 -8.54 -13.09
C GLU A 163 27.56 -8.84 -13.38
N CYS A 164 26.69 -7.84 -13.19
CA CYS A 164 25.25 -8.00 -13.33
C CYS A 164 24.85 -8.51 -14.72
N GLN A 165 25.38 -7.93 -15.81
CA GLN A 165 24.98 -8.30 -17.17
C GLN A 165 25.27 -9.76 -17.52
N VAL A 166 26.32 -10.33 -16.93
CA VAL A 166 26.70 -11.73 -17.15
C VAL A 166 25.84 -12.64 -16.29
N LYS A 167 25.74 -12.34 -14.99
CA LYS A 167 25.09 -13.23 -14.03
C LYS A 167 23.57 -13.18 -14.09
N ILE A 168 22.98 -12.08 -14.54
CA ILE A 168 21.53 -11.96 -14.69
C ILE A 168 20.96 -12.99 -15.68
N LYS A 169 21.74 -13.40 -16.70
CA LYS A 169 21.32 -14.46 -17.64
C LYS A 169 21.09 -15.81 -16.93
N ASN A 170 21.95 -16.14 -15.97
CA ASN A 170 21.83 -17.36 -15.17
C ASN A 170 20.67 -17.27 -14.17
N VAL A 171 20.47 -16.10 -13.57
CA VAL A 171 19.32 -15.87 -12.69
C VAL A 171 18.01 -15.97 -13.48
N CYS A 172 17.98 -15.39 -14.67
CA CYS A 172 16.81 -15.37 -15.55
C CYS A 172 16.44 -16.74 -16.11
N SER A 173 17.39 -17.66 -16.32
CA SER A 173 17.07 -19.02 -16.78
C SER A 173 16.22 -19.79 -15.76
N VAL A 174 16.29 -19.40 -14.48
CA VAL A 174 15.49 -19.95 -13.39
C VAL A 174 14.25 -19.10 -13.14
N LEU A 175 14.40 -17.78 -12.94
CA LEU A 175 13.33 -16.92 -12.42
C LEU A 175 12.38 -16.34 -13.47
N SER A 176 12.75 -16.31 -14.76
CA SER A 176 11.91 -15.66 -15.79
C SER A 176 10.52 -16.26 -15.93
N ARG A 177 10.32 -17.51 -15.49
CA ARG A 177 9.04 -18.22 -15.61
C ARG A 177 8.11 -18.01 -14.42
N GLU A 178 8.60 -17.37 -13.36
CA GLU A 178 7.85 -17.20 -12.11
C GLU A 178 6.85 -16.03 -12.18
N SER A 179 7.10 -15.03 -13.04
CA SER A 179 6.14 -13.96 -13.30
C SER A 179 6.43 -13.23 -14.62
N ASP A 180 5.41 -12.55 -15.16
CA ASP A 180 5.57 -11.71 -16.36
C ASP A 180 6.56 -10.56 -16.12
N GLU A 181 6.56 -9.96 -14.92
CA GLU A 181 7.50 -8.89 -14.56
C GLU A 181 8.95 -9.39 -14.56
N LEU A 182 9.19 -10.58 -14.02
CA LEU A 182 10.51 -11.22 -14.08
C LEU A 182 10.91 -11.53 -15.52
N MET A 183 9.99 -12.04 -16.34
CA MET A 183 10.23 -12.23 -17.77
C MET A 183 10.63 -10.91 -18.44
N PHE A 184 9.88 -9.82 -18.23
CA PHE A 184 10.19 -8.52 -18.81
C PHE A 184 11.56 -7.99 -18.39
N PHE A 185 11.90 -8.06 -17.10
CA PHE A 185 13.23 -7.67 -16.63
C PHE A 185 14.34 -8.55 -17.26
N CYS A 186 14.07 -9.83 -17.48
CA CYS A 186 15.01 -10.75 -18.12
C CYS A 186 15.21 -10.50 -19.62
N LEU A 187 14.22 -9.92 -20.31
CA LEU A 187 14.31 -9.53 -21.72
C LEU A 187 15.15 -8.27 -21.94
N ASP A 188 15.27 -7.40 -20.93
CA ASP A 188 16.18 -6.24 -20.95
C ASP A 188 17.23 -6.30 -19.83
N PRO A 189 18.27 -7.16 -19.95
CA PRO A 189 19.34 -7.24 -18.95
C PRO A 189 20.03 -5.90 -18.67
N THR A 190 20.14 -5.02 -19.67
CA THR A 190 20.87 -3.76 -19.52
C THR A 190 20.07 -2.74 -18.73
N GLY A 191 18.78 -2.56 -19.05
CA GLY A 191 17.87 -1.72 -18.27
C GLY A 191 17.69 -2.26 -16.86
N THR A 192 17.49 -3.57 -16.72
CA THR A 192 17.34 -4.23 -15.42
C THR A 192 18.54 -4.02 -14.53
N CYS A 193 19.77 -4.23 -15.02
CA CYS A 193 20.97 -3.98 -14.21
C CYS A 193 21.08 -2.52 -13.74
N LYS A 194 20.66 -1.53 -14.54
CA LYS A 194 20.61 -0.12 -14.10
C LYS A 194 19.57 0.10 -13.00
N THR A 195 18.39 -0.51 -13.13
CA THR A 195 17.33 -0.45 -12.12
C THR A 195 17.79 -1.07 -10.81
N LEU A 196 18.40 -2.26 -10.88
CA LEU A 196 18.97 -2.96 -9.72
C LEU A 196 20.07 -2.14 -9.05
N GLU A 197 20.98 -1.53 -9.81
CA GLU A 197 22.04 -0.67 -9.29
C GLU A 197 21.46 0.53 -8.51
N LYS A 198 20.45 1.21 -9.07
CA LYS A 198 19.79 2.33 -8.40
C LYS A 198 19.11 1.87 -7.10
N ARG A 199 18.35 0.77 -7.17
CA ARG A 199 17.64 0.23 -6.00
C ARG A 199 18.60 -0.23 -4.90
N LEU A 200 19.72 -0.82 -5.29
CA LEU A 200 20.76 -1.23 -4.33
C LEU A 200 21.35 -0.03 -3.60
N LYS A 201 21.61 1.09 -4.28
CA LYS A 201 22.05 2.34 -3.63
C LYS A 201 21.05 2.79 -2.56
N ASP A 202 19.76 2.84 -2.90
CA ASP A 202 18.70 3.24 -1.97
C ASP A 202 18.63 2.30 -0.74
N LEU A 203 18.87 1.00 -0.93
CA LEU A 203 18.90 0.01 0.15
C LEU A 203 20.16 0.11 1.02
N CYS A 204 21.29 0.51 0.44
CA CYS A 204 22.56 0.64 1.15
C CYS A 204 22.66 1.91 2.00
N GLU A 205 22.05 3.02 1.59
CA GLU A 205 22.06 4.28 2.35
C GLU A 205 21.67 4.11 3.83
N PRO A 206 20.52 3.50 4.18
CA PRO A 206 20.18 3.31 5.59
C PRO A 206 21.16 2.38 6.32
N LEU A 207 21.88 1.49 5.63
CA LEU A 207 22.85 0.57 6.24
C LEU A 207 24.17 1.26 6.61
N LYS A 208 24.44 2.47 6.12
CA LYS A 208 25.66 3.24 6.47
C LYS A 208 25.56 3.95 7.82
N THR A 209 24.34 4.25 8.27
CA THR A 209 24.09 4.90 9.57
C THR A 209 24.05 3.86 10.68
N LYS A 210 24.26 4.24 11.94
CA LYS A 210 24.10 3.30 13.07
C LYS A 210 22.62 3.05 13.34
N LEU A 211 22.30 1.83 13.78
CA LEU A 211 20.94 1.50 14.25
C LEU A 211 20.48 2.48 15.35
N ALA A 212 19.22 2.91 15.28
CA ALA A 212 18.61 3.75 16.30
C ALA A 212 18.42 2.98 17.62
N LYS A 213 18.19 3.71 18.73
CA LYS A 213 18.10 3.11 20.08
C LYS A 213 16.83 2.28 20.32
N ASP A 214 15.78 2.39 19.50
CA ASP A 214 14.54 1.61 19.63
C ASP A 214 14.69 0.23 18.94
N LEU A 215 15.40 -0.65 19.64
CA LEU A 215 16.20 -1.75 19.07
C LEU A 215 15.47 -3.00 18.56
N GLU A 216 14.24 -3.32 18.95
CA GLU A 216 13.73 -4.69 18.75
C GLU A 216 13.16 -4.96 17.35
N LYS A 217 12.22 -4.12 16.88
CA LYS A 217 11.66 -4.24 15.52
C LYS A 217 12.71 -3.91 14.46
N ASP A 218 13.52 -2.90 14.75
CA ASP A 218 14.55 -2.40 13.85
C ASP A 218 15.65 -3.45 13.63
N CYS A 219 15.98 -4.25 14.65
CA CYS A 219 16.96 -5.33 14.50
C CYS A 219 16.57 -6.38 13.46
N HIS A 220 15.31 -6.84 13.41
CA HIS A 220 14.92 -7.86 12.45
C HIS A 220 15.03 -7.39 11.00
N GLU A 221 14.47 -6.21 10.71
CA GLU A 221 14.53 -5.62 9.37
C GLU A 221 15.97 -5.31 8.96
N ARG A 222 16.77 -4.81 9.91
CA ARG A 222 18.17 -4.50 9.66
C ARG A 222 18.99 -5.74 9.34
N LEU A 223 18.86 -6.79 10.15
CA LEU A 223 19.61 -8.03 9.96
C LEU A 223 19.21 -8.74 8.65
N GLU A 224 17.94 -8.68 8.26
CA GLU A 224 17.49 -9.19 6.95
C GLU A 224 18.19 -8.43 5.80
N LYS A 225 18.17 -7.09 5.83
CA LYS A 225 18.85 -6.28 4.82
C LYS A 225 20.35 -6.55 4.78
N CYS A 226 20.99 -6.66 5.94
CA CYS A 226 22.40 -7.00 6.04
C CYS A 226 22.73 -8.39 5.48
N HIS A 227 21.84 -9.37 5.68
CA HIS A 227 22.01 -10.71 5.12
C HIS A 227 21.99 -10.70 3.59
N PHE A 228 21.01 -10.01 2.97
CA PHE A 228 20.86 -10.03 1.51
C PHE A 228 21.75 -9.02 0.78
N TYR A 229 22.02 -7.87 1.39
CA TYR A 229 22.64 -6.73 0.70
C TYR A 229 23.94 -6.26 1.34
N GLY A 230 24.30 -6.74 2.54
CA GLY A 230 25.46 -6.26 3.28
C GLY A 230 26.78 -6.39 2.51
N GLU A 231 27.00 -7.50 1.81
CA GLU A 231 28.19 -7.70 0.95
C GLU A 231 28.24 -6.73 -0.25
N ALA A 232 27.08 -6.25 -0.68
CA ALA A 232 26.94 -5.36 -1.83
C ALA A 232 27.06 -3.87 -1.43
N CYS A 233 26.90 -3.56 -0.15
CA CYS A 233 26.88 -2.22 0.40
C CYS A 233 28.23 -1.83 1.01
N ASP A 234 28.93 -0.93 0.31
CA ASP A 234 30.17 -0.35 0.80
C ASP A 234 29.90 0.50 2.07
N ASP A 235 30.80 0.44 3.05
CA ASP A 235 30.72 1.13 4.35
C ASP A 235 29.50 0.78 5.23
N SER A 236 28.86 -0.37 4.99
CA SER A 236 27.73 -0.80 5.82
C SER A 236 28.13 -1.08 7.28
N LYS A 237 27.23 -0.74 8.21
CA LYS A 237 27.35 -1.02 9.65
C LYS A 237 26.82 -2.39 10.05
N CYS A 238 26.69 -3.31 9.09
CA CYS A 238 26.06 -4.61 9.30
C CYS A 238 26.74 -5.48 10.37
N ASN A 239 28.05 -5.36 10.56
CA ASN A 239 28.75 -6.05 11.65
C ASN A 239 28.38 -5.46 13.02
N ASP A 240 28.43 -4.13 13.15
CA ASP A 240 28.02 -3.41 14.36
C ASP A 240 26.55 -3.72 14.72
N ASP A 241 25.66 -3.68 13.71
CA ASP A 241 24.23 -3.98 13.86
C ASP A 241 24.04 -5.44 14.32
N LYS A 242 24.81 -6.39 13.77
CA LYS A 242 24.76 -7.81 14.17
C LYS A 242 25.20 -8.04 15.62
N GLU A 243 26.22 -7.35 16.09
CA GLU A 243 26.66 -7.42 17.48
C GLU A 243 25.65 -6.81 18.44
N GLN A 244 25.13 -5.62 18.11
CA GLN A 244 24.11 -4.94 18.93
C GLN A 244 22.84 -5.77 19.08
N CYS A 245 22.33 -6.33 17.98
CA CYS A 245 21.12 -7.15 17.99
C CYS A 245 21.32 -8.48 18.73
N LYS A 246 22.50 -9.13 18.58
CA LYS A 246 22.85 -10.31 19.37
C LYS A 246 22.89 -10.03 20.87
N GLY A 247 23.37 -8.86 21.28
CA GLY A 247 23.33 -8.41 22.67
C GLY A 247 21.92 -8.31 23.25
N LYS A 248 20.89 -8.33 22.40
CA LYS A 248 19.46 -8.37 22.76
C LYS A 248 18.80 -9.73 22.52
N ASN A 249 19.58 -10.78 22.26
CA ASN A 249 19.10 -12.11 21.86
C ASN A 249 18.29 -12.11 20.54
N ILE A 250 18.48 -11.11 19.68
CA ILE A 250 17.83 -11.04 18.37
C ILE A 250 18.82 -11.51 17.31
N THR A 251 18.44 -12.57 16.60
CA THR A 251 19.23 -13.11 15.48
C THR A 251 18.36 -13.31 14.26
N TYR A 252 18.94 -13.15 13.08
CA TYR A 252 18.29 -13.48 11.82
C TYR A 252 18.66 -14.92 11.41
N LYS A 253 17.63 -15.74 11.17
CA LYS A 253 17.78 -17.07 10.57
C LYS A 253 17.45 -16.95 9.09
N ALA A 254 18.37 -17.37 8.24
CA ALA A 254 18.16 -17.33 6.81
C ALA A 254 17.08 -18.35 6.40
N PRO A 255 16.29 -18.08 5.35
CA PRO A 255 15.38 -19.06 4.80
C PRO A 255 16.15 -20.34 4.41
N GLY A 256 15.74 -21.50 4.95
CA GLY A 256 16.38 -22.79 4.69
C GLY A 256 17.56 -23.17 5.61
N SER A 257 17.80 -22.39 6.70
CA SER A 257 18.77 -22.71 7.76
C SER A 257 18.16 -23.33 9.01
#